data_AF-A0A419FCJ6-F1
#
_entry.id   AF-A0A419FCJ6-F1
#
_cell.length_a   1.000
_cell.length_b   1.000
_cell.length_c   1.000
_cell.angle_alpha   90.00
_cell.angle_beta   90.00
_cell.angle_gamma   90.00
#
_symmetry.space_group_name_H-M   'P 1'
#
loop_
_entity.id
_entity.type
_entity.pdbx_description
1 polymer ?
#
loop_
_entity_poly.entity_id
_entity_poly.type
_entity_poly.pdbx_seq_one_letter_code
_entity_poly.pdbx_strand_id
1 'polypeptide(L)'
;MNLMTAKRWNLMLPVVFAALLLCRPLPAFERPGNLPQPSGTDKVPPQALRVEGTDIVNAKGETVLLRGPNFGGWLYWEGGVLEFPNVSEHIVRREWTAQMGAELVDRFFQGITENLIQEDDFRRVKDMGYNTVCIPFHHRYVQAGTETLLDQAIRWAGENELYLLLNMQCAPGGQNPDYQSDSDGEARLWTSDEYRRQYLQAWEILATRYRDNPWLIYEVLNEPVPTSTDRLLRLYREVIAVIRQAEAGGLTHVIALDGYTYSTEFQDFDRETVRGNIALCPHFFQYSIPNIEAYLDRIKNVRDRLKVPLIMGSFDDTETIPYLEQAGIGWCVWNYKSVNELPPFYSMPEDHPWRRYWWNNVTAQVRRSPDLLERVTRLIQNSGLSTDLKDELMQSLRSSRRMDKTALLGLAERYPEHKRELGRVWSETIKTLELTKQDLLTEALKNLSDEQLDRLLKSLQTRYFRISP
;
A
#
# COMPACT_ATOMS: atom_id res chain seq x y z
N MET A 1 20.49 16.54 15.98
CA MET A 1 19.26 16.08 15.30
C MET A 1 18.79 14.81 15.99
N ASN A 2 17.51 14.75 16.35
CA ASN A 2 16.96 14.15 17.58
C ASN A 2 17.15 12.63 17.81
N LEU A 3 17.46 12.30 19.07
CA LEU A 3 17.67 10.97 19.69
C LEU A 3 16.41 10.11 19.91
N MET A 4 15.25 10.47 19.32
CA MET A 4 13.96 9.81 19.64
C MET A 4 13.51 8.70 18.68
N THR A 5 14.19 8.49 17.54
CA THR A 5 13.83 7.45 16.55
C THR A 5 14.36 6.04 16.88
N ALA A 6 15.33 5.90 17.79
CA ALA A 6 16.00 4.63 18.08
C ALA A 6 15.19 3.63 18.94
N LYS A 7 14.07 4.05 19.56
CA LYS A 7 13.37 3.23 20.57
C LYS A 7 12.26 2.31 20.06
N ARG A 8 11.84 2.37 18.79
CA ARG A 8 10.56 1.73 18.37
C ARG A 8 10.65 0.55 17.41
N TRP A 9 11.80 0.24 16.81
CA TRP A 9 11.98 -0.95 15.96
C TRP A 9 12.23 -2.27 16.71
N ASN A 10 12.36 -2.23 18.04
CA ASN A 10 12.66 -3.41 18.87
C ASN A 10 11.47 -4.37 19.11
N LEU A 11 10.27 -4.06 18.61
CA LEU A 11 9.05 -4.83 18.93
C LEU A 11 8.63 -5.87 17.86
N MET A 12 9.22 -5.89 16.67
CA MET A 12 8.87 -6.88 15.62
C MET A 12 9.78 -8.12 15.56
N LEU A 13 10.88 -8.14 16.30
CA LEU A 13 11.90 -9.19 16.20
C LEU A 13 11.64 -10.52 16.96
N PRO A 14 10.81 -10.64 18.01
CA PRO A 14 10.66 -11.93 18.71
C PRO A 14 9.67 -12.91 18.08
N VAL A 15 8.71 -12.47 17.27
CA VAL A 15 7.60 -13.32 16.78
C VAL A 15 7.97 -14.11 15.52
N VAL A 16 8.96 -13.64 14.76
CA VAL A 16 9.43 -14.26 13.50
C VAL A 16 10.21 -15.57 13.73
N PHE A 17 10.69 -15.84 14.95
CA PHE A 17 11.72 -16.86 15.19
C PHE A 17 11.21 -18.32 15.32
N ALA A 18 9.90 -18.58 15.39
CA ALA A 18 9.40 -19.93 15.69
C ALA A 18 8.75 -20.70 14.51
N ALA A 19 8.43 -20.04 13.39
CA ALA A 19 7.55 -20.64 12.36
C ALA A 19 8.27 -21.30 11.16
N LEU A 20 9.59 -21.14 11.00
CA LEU A 20 10.29 -21.46 9.74
C LEU A 20 10.82 -22.90 9.61
N LEU A 21 10.53 -23.82 10.54
CA LEU A 21 11.14 -25.17 10.53
C LEU A 21 10.18 -26.34 10.22
N LEU A 22 8.95 -26.10 9.76
CA LEU A 22 7.98 -27.19 9.53
C LEU A 22 7.22 -27.20 8.19
N CYS A 23 7.66 -26.44 7.18
CA CYS A 23 7.00 -26.46 5.88
C CYS A 23 7.41 -27.71 5.06
N ARG A 24 6.47 -28.65 4.88
CA ARG A 24 6.56 -29.72 3.86
C ARG A 24 6.09 -29.17 2.51
N PRO A 25 6.63 -29.66 1.38
CA PRO A 25 6.11 -29.33 0.06
C PRO A 25 4.71 -29.96 -0.13
N LEU A 26 3.76 -29.15 -0.59
CA LEU A 26 2.41 -29.58 -0.98
C LEU A 26 2.33 -29.79 -2.51
N PRO A 27 1.39 -30.62 -2.99
CA PRO A 27 1.33 -31.04 -4.39
C PRO A 27 0.91 -29.90 -5.31
N ALA A 28 1.27 -30.03 -6.60
CA ALA A 28 0.95 -29.07 -7.65
C ALA A 28 -0.56 -28.89 -7.83
N PHE A 29 -0.99 -27.63 -7.94
CA PHE A 29 -2.38 -27.21 -8.11
C PHE A 29 -2.71 -26.98 -9.59
N GLU A 30 -3.90 -27.43 -10.01
CA GLU A 30 -4.49 -27.09 -11.31
C GLU A 30 -5.17 -25.72 -11.22
N ARG A 31 -4.94 -24.86 -12.22
CA ARG A 31 -5.52 -23.51 -12.33
C ARG A 31 -7.05 -23.52 -12.11
N PRO A 32 -7.62 -22.51 -11.43
CA PRO A 32 -9.07 -22.33 -11.39
C PRO A 32 -9.60 -22.24 -12.82
N GLY A 33 -10.63 -23.02 -13.12
CA GLY A 33 -11.33 -22.95 -14.41
C GLY A 33 -11.85 -21.53 -14.68
N ASN A 34 -11.87 -21.14 -15.96
CA ASN A 34 -12.36 -19.86 -16.43
C ASN A 34 -13.61 -19.42 -15.67
N LEU A 35 -13.55 -18.26 -15.01
CA LEU A 35 -14.73 -17.59 -14.49
C LEU A 35 -15.73 -17.40 -15.64
N PRO A 36 -17.04 -17.57 -15.40
CA PRO A 36 -18.04 -17.34 -16.42
C PRO A 36 -17.90 -15.90 -16.94
N GLN A 37 -17.49 -15.78 -18.20
CA GLN A 37 -17.49 -14.52 -18.93
C GLN A 37 -18.94 -14.00 -18.97
N PRO A 38 -19.22 -12.76 -18.56
CA PRO A 38 -20.56 -12.20 -18.70
C PRO A 38 -20.94 -12.19 -20.18
N SER A 39 -21.89 -13.04 -20.55
CA SER A 39 -22.46 -13.10 -21.88
C SER A 39 -23.46 -11.97 -22.05
N GLY A 40 -23.00 -10.79 -22.44
CA GLY A 40 -23.86 -9.66 -22.77
C GLY A 40 -23.07 -8.39 -23.07
N THR A 41 -23.37 -7.75 -24.20
CA THR A 41 -22.86 -6.43 -24.58
C THR A 41 -23.69 -5.28 -23.99
N ASP A 42 -24.70 -5.60 -23.19
CA ASP A 42 -25.61 -4.61 -22.62
C ASP A 42 -25.02 -4.04 -21.33
N LYS A 43 -24.98 -2.71 -21.25
CA LYS A 43 -24.52 -2.04 -20.03
C LYS A 43 -25.35 -2.46 -18.82
N VAL A 44 -24.70 -2.87 -17.74
CA VAL A 44 -25.35 -3.19 -16.47
C VAL A 44 -25.83 -1.87 -15.84
N PRO A 45 -27.13 -1.74 -15.52
CA PRO A 45 -27.62 -0.57 -14.82
C PRO A 45 -26.85 -0.38 -13.52
N PRO A 46 -26.46 0.85 -13.14
CA PRO A 46 -25.73 1.09 -11.91
C PRO A 46 -26.52 0.60 -10.68
N GLN A 47 -25.88 -0.17 -9.79
CA GLN A 47 -26.55 -0.75 -8.62
C GLN A 47 -25.82 -0.36 -7.34
N ALA A 48 -26.44 0.50 -6.54
CA ALA A 48 -25.93 0.83 -5.22
C ALA A 48 -25.85 -0.43 -4.33
N LEU A 49 -24.74 -0.57 -3.61
CA LEU A 49 -24.52 -1.68 -2.70
C LEU A 49 -25.07 -1.39 -1.31
N ARG A 50 -25.58 -2.43 -0.66
CA ARG A 50 -26.00 -2.39 0.74
C ARG A 50 -25.47 -3.58 1.52
N VAL A 51 -25.32 -3.40 2.82
CA VAL A 51 -24.98 -4.44 3.78
C VAL A 51 -26.26 -5.13 4.25
N GLU A 52 -26.27 -6.45 4.18
CA GLU A 52 -27.36 -7.30 4.68
C GLU A 52 -26.75 -8.45 5.49
N GLY A 53 -26.79 -8.32 6.82
CA GLY A 53 -26.14 -9.28 7.71
C GLY A 53 -24.62 -9.29 7.52
N THR A 54 -24.08 -10.41 7.07
CA THR A 54 -22.64 -10.59 6.79
C THR A 54 -22.29 -10.43 5.31
N ASP A 55 -23.25 -10.05 4.49
CA ASP A 55 -23.11 -9.97 3.03
C ASP A 55 -23.21 -8.53 2.53
N ILE A 56 -22.58 -8.28 1.39
CA ILE A 56 -22.83 -7.10 0.56
C ILE A 56 -23.76 -7.55 -0.57
N VAL A 57 -24.87 -6.84 -0.77
CA VAL A 57 -25.85 -7.15 -1.80
C VAL A 57 -26.12 -5.95 -2.70
N ASN A 58 -26.52 -6.21 -3.93
CA ASN A 58 -26.93 -5.17 -4.87
C ASN A 58 -28.39 -4.73 -4.63
N ALA A 59 -28.89 -3.84 -5.48
CA ALA A 59 -30.26 -3.33 -5.39
C ALA A 59 -31.35 -4.42 -5.49
N LYS A 60 -31.04 -5.57 -6.12
CA LYS A 60 -31.93 -6.73 -6.26
C LYS A 60 -31.86 -7.70 -5.07
N GLY A 61 -30.96 -7.47 -4.11
CA GLY A 61 -30.71 -8.37 -2.99
C GLY A 61 -29.82 -9.57 -3.34
N GLU A 62 -29.13 -9.52 -4.47
CA GLU A 62 -28.16 -10.57 -4.85
C GLU A 62 -26.81 -10.25 -4.21
N THR A 63 -26.16 -11.26 -3.63
CA THR A 63 -24.82 -11.12 -3.04
C THR A 63 -23.80 -10.72 -4.10
N VAL A 64 -23.01 -9.68 -3.80
CA VAL A 64 -21.92 -9.18 -4.63
C VAL A 64 -20.60 -9.46 -3.93
N LEU A 65 -19.81 -10.35 -4.52
CA LEU A 65 -18.42 -10.52 -4.12
C LEU A 65 -17.55 -9.58 -4.96
N LEU A 66 -16.95 -8.59 -4.30
CA LEU A 66 -16.03 -7.64 -4.90
C LEU A 66 -14.72 -8.35 -5.25
N ARG A 67 -14.21 -8.17 -6.46
CA ARG A 67 -12.97 -8.79 -6.95
C ARG A 67 -12.24 -7.80 -7.82
N GLY A 68 -10.99 -7.52 -7.50
CA GLY A 68 -10.21 -6.57 -8.29
C GLY A 68 -8.79 -6.33 -7.81
N PRO A 69 -8.06 -5.46 -8.52
CA PRO A 69 -6.77 -4.96 -8.08
C PRO A 69 -6.88 -3.68 -7.24
N ASN A 70 -5.80 -3.38 -6.53
CA ASN A 70 -5.43 -2.02 -6.13
C ASN A 70 -4.71 -1.28 -7.28
N PHE A 71 -4.94 0.03 -7.41
CA PHE A 71 -4.18 0.93 -8.29
C PHE A 71 -3.09 1.68 -7.51
N GLY A 72 -2.22 0.92 -6.84
CA GLY A 72 -1.13 1.41 -6.02
C GLY A 72 -0.05 2.16 -6.80
N GLY A 73 0.53 3.18 -6.16
CA GLY A 73 1.57 4.04 -6.76
C GLY A 73 1.04 5.11 -7.73
N TRP A 74 -0.28 5.22 -7.94
CA TRP A 74 -0.89 6.20 -8.85
C TRP A 74 -1.29 7.51 -8.17
N LEU A 75 -2.40 7.52 -7.42
CA LEU A 75 -2.90 8.72 -6.72
C LEU A 75 -2.29 8.90 -5.32
N TYR A 76 -1.25 8.14 -5.02
CA TYR A 76 -0.31 8.41 -3.93
C TYR A 76 1.03 7.79 -4.32
N TRP A 77 2.10 8.26 -3.67
CA TRP A 77 3.43 7.75 -3.92
C TRP A 77 3.77 6.56 -3.02
N GLU A 78 4.13 5.46 -3.67
CA GLU A 78 4.86 4.36 -3.05
C GLU A 78 6.05 3.99 -3.94
N GLY A 79 7.25 4.40 -3.51
CA GLY A 79 8.45 4.26 -4.32
C GLY A 79 8.71 2.83 -4.78
N GLY A 80 8.45 1.84 -3.92
CA GLY A 80 8.68 0.42 -4.19
C GLY A 80 7.94 -0.10 -5.43
N VAL A 81 6.76 0.43 -5.74
CA VAL A 81 5.98 0.09 -6.94
C VAL A 81 6.75 0.40 -8.23
N LEU A 82 7.64 1.41 -8.19
CA LEU A 82 8.41 1.91 -9.33
C LEU A 82 9.93 1.73 -9.19
N GLU A 83 10.37 0.77 -8.37
CA GLU A 83 11.79 0.50 -8.01
C GLU A 83 12.52 1.61 -7.23
N PHE A 84 11.79 2.56 -6.62
CA PHE A 84 12.38 3.60 -5.78
C PHE A 84 12.39 3.24 -4.29
N PRO A 85 13.22 3.92 -3.47
CA PRO A 85 13.12 3.88 -2.02
C PRO A 85 11.71 4.19 -1.52
N ASN A 86 11.29 3.48 -0.48
CA ASN A 86 10.04 3.76 0.23
C ASN A 86 10.24 4.92 1.21
N VAL A 87 10.13 6.13 0.66
CA VAL A 87 10.21 7.40 1.40
C VAL A 87 8.96 8.21 1.11
N SER A 88 8.45 8.87 2.15
CA SER A 88 7.25 9.71 2.11
C SER A 88 7.36 10.76 1.01
N GLU A 89 6.28 10.93 0.26
CA GLU A 89 6.26 11.78 -0.92
C GLU A 89 6.65 13.23 -0.61
N HIS A 90 6.14 13.80 0.48
CA HIS A 90 6.46 15.18 0.85
C HIS A 90 7.95 15.36 1.14
N ILE A 91 8.62 14.33 1.67
CA ILE A 91 10.07 14.33 1.88
C ILE A 91 10.78 14.24 0.53
N VAL A 92 10.39 13.28 -0.32
CA VAL A 92 10.98 13.12 -1.66
C VAL A 92 10.87 14.42 -2.45
N ARG A 93 9.67 15.00 -2.55
CA ARG A 93 9.41 16.26 -3.24
C ARG A 93 10.22 17.42 -2.67
N ARG A 94 10.29 17.57 -1.34
CA ARG A 94 11.06 18.64 -0.69
C ARG A 94 12.55 18.53 -1.04
N GLU A 95 13.14 17.37 -0.80
CA GLU A 95 14.58 17.15 -1.01
C GLU A 95 14.95 17.26 -2.49
N TRP A 96 14.11 16.73 -3.37
CA TRP A 96 14.30 16.82 -4.81
C TRP A 96 14.14 18.26 -5.31
N THR A 97 13.13 18.99 -4.86
CA THR A 97 12.94 20.40 -5.25
C THR A 97 14.15 21.24 -4.88
N ALA A 98 14.72 21.02 -3.70
CA ALA A 98 15.93 21.71 -3.25
C ALA A 98 17.17 21.41 -4.14
N GLN A 99 17.24 20.22 -4.74
CA GLN A 99 18.40 19.75 -5.50
C GLN A 99 18.30 19.95 -7.02
N MET A 100 17.08 19.92 -7.58
CA MET A 100 16.87 19.96 -9.03
C MET A 100 15.77 20.93 -9.49
N GLY A 101 15.15 21.67 -8.56
CA GLY A 101 14.11 22.66 -8.86
C GLY A 101 12.70 22.07 -8.97
N ALA A 102 11.70 22.90 -8.69
CA ALA A 102 10.30 22.47 -8.64
C ALA A 102 9.76 21.98 -10.00
N GLU A 103 10.16 22.64 -11.09
CA GLU A 103 9.68 22.33 -12.44
C GLU A 103 9.93 20.87 -12.85
N LEU A 104 11.16 20.38 -12.67
CA LEU A 104 11.52 19.00 -12.99
C LEU A 104 10.79 18.00 -12.08
N VAL A 105 10.66 18.31 -10.80
CA VAL A 105 9.99 17.45 -9.82
C VAL A 105 8.49 17.35 -10.13
N ASP A 106 7.83 18.47 -10.36
CA ASP A 106 6.41 18.50 -10.69
C ASP A 106 6.14 17.77 -11.99
N ARG A 107 6.96 18.00 -13.03
CA ARG A 107 6.85 17.26 -14.28
C ARG A 107 7.06 15.76 -14.11
N PHE A 108 8.00 15.34 -13.27
CA PHE A 108 8.23 13.92 -13.00
C PHE A 108 7.00 13.26 -12.36
N PHE A 109 6.47 13.85 -11.29
CA PHE A 109 5.31 13.29 -10.59
C PHE A 109 4.03 13.39 -11.42
N GLN A 110 3.82 14.48 -12.17
CA GLN A 110 2.72 14.61 -13.11
C GLN A 110 2.81 13.54 -14.22
N GLY A 111 4.01 13.31 -14.74
CA GLY A 111 4.23 12.27 -15.74
C GLY A 111 3.91 10.86 -15.22
N ILE A 112 4.16 10.58 -13.95
CA ILE A 112 3.74 9.31 -13.33
C ILE A 112 2.22 9.22 -13.32
N THR A 113 1.53 10.25 -12.83
CA THR A 113 0.07 10.20 -12.70
C THR A 113 -0.66 10.18 -14.04
N GLU A 114 -0.08 10.75 -15.10
CA GLU A 114 -0.63 10.73 -16.47
C GLU A 114 -0.40 9.41 -17.22
N ASN A 115 0.60 8.62 -16.83
CA ASN A 115 1.01 7.44 -17.60
C ASN A 115 0.88 6.11 -16.84
N LEU A 116 0.90 6.11 -15.51
CA LEU A 116 0.86 4.88 -14.73
C LEU A 116 -0.50 4.20 -14.76
N ILE A 117 -1.60 4.96 -14.73
CA ILE A 117 -2.96 4.44 -14.87
C ILE A 117 -3.72 5.36 -15.80
N GLN A 118 -4.45 4.77 -16.76
CA GLN A 118 -5.25 5.48 -17.75
C GLN A 118 -6.66 4.87 -17.80
N GLU A 119 -7.62 5.53 -18.45
CA GLU A 119 -8.99 5.01 -18.61
C GLU A 119 -9.02 3.57 -19.16
N ASP A 120 -8.14 3.28 -20.12
CA ASP A 120 -7.97 1.94 -20.71
C ASP A 120 -7.66 0.85 -19.68
N ASP A 121 -7.08 1.20 -18.52
CA ASP A 121 -6.81 0.26 -17.43
C ASP A 121 -8.08 -0.19 -16.70
N PHE A 122 -9.05 0.70 -16.53
CA PHE A 122 -10.37 0.34 -15.98
C PHE A 122 -11.07 -0.62 -16.93
N ARG A 123 -11.05 -0.34 -18.23
CA ARG A 123 -11.60 -1.26 -19.24
C ARG A 123 -10.91 -2.63 -19.19
N ARG A 124 -9.58 -2.66 -19.07
CA ARG A 124 -8.82 -3.93 -18.95
C ARG A 124 -9.22 -4.73 -17.72
N VAL A 125 -9.40 -4.08 -16.57
CA VAL A 125 -9.86 -4.78 -15.35
C VAL A 125 -11.24 -5.40 -15.58
N LYS A 126 -12.17 -4.65 -16.19
CA LYS A 126 -13.49 -5.17 -16.55
C LYS A 126 -13.40 -6.34 -17.53
N ASP A 127 -12.58 -6.23 -18.58
CA ASP A 127 -12.38 -7.27 -19.60
C ASP A 127 -11.76 -8.56 -19.01
N MET A 128 -10.99 -8.45 -17.92
CA MET A 128 -10.48 -9.60 -17.16
C MET A 128 -11.55 -10.31 -16.33
N GLY A 129 -12.77 -9.76 -16.24
CA GLY A 129 -13.89 -10.32 -15.48
C GLY A 129 -13.98 -9.82 -14.03
N TYR A 130 -13.22 -8.80 -13.67
CA TYR A 130 -13.31 -8.15 -12.36
C TYR A 130 -14.44 -7.13 -12.32
N ASN A 131 -14.96 -6.87 -11.11
CA ASN A 131 -16.09 -5.97 -10.88
C ASN A 131 -15.75 -4.81 -9.94
N THR A 132 -14.53 -4.75 -9.43
CA THR A 132 -14.07 -3.73 -8.50
C THR A 132 -12.66 -3.27 -8.85
N VAL A 133 -12.33 -2.03 -8.52
CA VAL A 133 -10.95 -1.56 -8.36
C VAL A 133 -10.83 -0.79 -7.05
N CYS A 134 -9.73 -0.95 -6.34
CA CYS A 134 -9.38 -0.11 -5.20
C CYS A 134 -8.46 1.02 -5.68
N ILE A 135 -8.78 2.26 -5.28
CA ILE A 135 -7.95 3.43 -5.53
C ILE A 135 -7.46 3.98 -4.20
N PRO A 136 -6.22 3.64 -3.81
CA PRO A 136 -5.49 4.34 -2.78
C PRO A 136 -5.16 5.76 -3.26
N PHE A 137 -5.55 6.78 -2.51
CA PHE A 137 -5.29 8.17 -2.85
C PHE A 137 -4.79 9.00 -1.67
N HIS A 138 -4.00 10.01 -1.99
CA HIS A 138 -3.59 11.03 -1.03
C HIS A 138 -4.67 12.12 -0.92
N HIS A 139 -4.98 12.58 0.30
CA HIS A 139 -6.00 13.60 0.56
C HIS A 139 -5.85 14.93 -0.23
N ARG A 140 -4.70 15.17 -0.88
CA ARG A 140 -4.43 16.38 -1.66
C ARG A 140 -5.25 16.44 -2.95
N TYR A 141 -5.75 15.29 -3.39
CA TYR A 141 -6.68 15.18 -4.51
C TYR A 141 -8.13 15.51 -4.10
N VAL A 142 -8.38 15.84 -2.83
CA VAL A 142 -9.70 16.28 -2.38
C VAL A 142 -9.73 17.80 -2.35
N GLN A 143 -10.35 18.42 -3.36
CA GLN A 143 -10.43 19.87 -3.49
C GLN A 143 -11.87 20.31 -3.76
N ALA A 144 -12.41 21.23 -2.96
CA ALA A 144 -13.74 21.78 -3.20
C ALA A 144 -13.75 22.65 -4.47
N GLY A 145 -14.75 22.47 -5.33
CA GLY A 145 -14.96 23.29 -6.53
C GLY A 145 -14.03 23.02 -7.72
N THR A 146 -13.04 22.13 -7.58
CA THR A 146 -12.09 21.77 -8.65
C THR A 146 -12.16 20.28 -8.93
N GLU A 147 -12.23 19.92 -10.22
CA GLU A 147 -12.06 18.54 -10.68
C GLU A 147 -10.58 18.16 -10.67
N THR A 148 -10.28 17.02 -10.06
CA THR A 148 -8.94 16.47 -9.90
C THR A 148 -8.83 15.12 -10.60
N LEU A 149 -7.63 14.53 -10.59
CA LEU A 149 -7.43 13.20 -11.15
C LEU A 149 -8.23 12.10 -10.40
N LEU A 150 -8.55 12.32 -9.12
CA LEU A 150 -9.44 11.43 -8.36
C LEU A 150 -10.87 11.45 -8.92
N ASP A 151 -11.35 12.63 -9.30
CA ASP A 151 -12.68 12.77 -9.91
C ASP A 151 -12.74 12.09 -11.28
N GLN A 152 -11.67 12.18 -12.07
CA GLN A 152 -11.53 11.46 -13.33
C GLN A 152 -11.55 9.94 -13.10
N ALA A 153 -10.84 9.45 -12.10
CA ALA A 153 -10.80 8.02 -11.77
C ALA A 153 -12.18 7.47 -11.36
N ILE A 154 -12.94 8.23 -10.56
CA ILE A 154 -14.30 7.88 -10.16
C ILE A 154 -15.24 7.77 -11.37
N ARG A 155 -15.12 8.70 -12.32
CA ARG A 155 -15.87 8.65 -13.57
C ARG A 155 -15.49 7.42 -14.40
N TRP A 156 -14.19 7.18 -14.62
CA TRP A 156 -13.71 6.04 -15.41
C TRP A 156 -14.18 4.70 -14.84
N ALA A 157 -14.19 4.55 -13.50
CA ALA A 157 -14.73 3.36 -12.85
C ALA A 157 -16.22 3.15 -13.19
N GLY A 158 -17.04 4.19 -13.05
CA GLY A 158 -18.48 4.11 -13.35
C GLY A 158 -18.78 3.89 -14.84
N GLU A 159 -18.01 4.49 -15.74
CA GLU A 159 -18.13 4.31 -17.21
C GLU A 159 -17.81 2.88 -17.66
N ASN A 160 -16.95 2.19 -16.90
CA ASN A 160 -16.54 0.80 -17.10
C ASN A 160 -17.26 -0.20 -16.18
N GLU A 161 -18.29 0.24 -15.44
CA GLU A 161 -19.11 -0.61 -14.57
C GLU A 161 -18.30 -1.37 -13.50
N LEU A 162 -17.38 -0.64 -12.88
CA LEU A 162 -16.56 -1.12 -11.79
C LEU A 162 -16.98 -0.40 -10.51
N TYR A 163 -17.21 -1.18 -9.45
CA TYR A 163 -17.25 -0.64 -8.11
C TYR A 163 -15.88 -0.07 -7.73
N LEU A 164 -15.88 1.03 -6.99
CA LEU A 164 -14.69 1.70 -6.55
C LEU A 164 -14.58 1.61 -5.03
N LEU A 165 -13.58 0.88 -4.54
CA LEU A 165 -13.13 1.02 -3.17
C LEU A 165 -12.24 2.26 -3.09
N LEU A 166 -12.81 3.36 -2.62
CA LEU A 166 -12.18 4.67 -2.55
C LEU A 166 -11.40 4.77 -1.24
N ASN A 167 -10.10 4.50 -1.29
CA ASN A 167 -9.24 4.33 -0.13
C ASN A 167 -8.42 5.59 0.17
N MET A 168 -8.71 6.27 1.28
CA MET A 168 -7.87 7.36 1.76
C MET A 168 -6.57 6.82 2.37
N GLN A 169 -5.60 6.60 1.48
CA GLN A 169 -4.26 6.05 1.77
C GLN A 169 -3.40 7.01 2.60
N CYS A 170 -3.45 8.31 2.30
CA CYS A 170 -2.70 9.33 3.05
C CYS A 170 -3.66 10.39 3.60
N ALA A 171 -4.10 10.22 4.84
CA ALA A 171 -4.97 11.18 5.52
C ALA A 171 -4.20 12.46 5.92
N PRO A 172 -4.89 13.61 6.10
CA PRO A 172 -4.26 14.80 6.65
C PRO A 172 -3.52 14.50 7.95
N GLY A 173 -2.24 14.87 8.02
CA GLY A 173 -1.36 14.64 9.16
C GLY A 173 -0.82 13.22 9.34
N GLY A 174 -1.19 12.26 8.48
CA GLY A 174 -0.76 10.86 8.55
C GLY A 174 -1.45 10.08 9.68
N GLN A 175 -1.99 8.92 9.34
CA GLN A 175 -2.71 8.02 10.26
C GLN A 175 -1.84 6.92 10.86
N ASN A 176 -0.63 6.74 10.33
CA ASN A 176 0.41 5.88 10.86
C ASN A 176 1.77 6.58 10.68
N PRO A 177 2.87 6.09 11.26
CA PRO A 177 4.15 6.80 11.20
C PRO A 177 4.94 6.52 9.91
N ASP A 178 4.43 5.68 9.00
CA ASP A 178 5.20 5.15 7.88
C ASP A 178 4.97 5.92 6.58
N TYR A 179 5.88 5.71 5.64
CA TYR A 179 5.93 6.42 4.35
C TYR A 179 4.63 6.31 3.54
N GLN A 180 3.91 5.20 3.66
CA GLN A 180 2.67 4.94 2.92
C GLN A 180 1.50 5.85 3.34
N SER A 181 1.60 6.50 4.50
CA SER A 181 0.65 7.55 4.92
C SER A 181 1.14 8.97 4.65
N ASP A 182 2.24 9.11 3.90
CA ASP A 182 3.00 10.35 3.72
C ASP A 182 3.48 10.98 5.05
N SER A 183 3.72 10.16 6.09
CA SER A 183 4.20 10.61 7.40
C SER A 183 5.71 10.77 7.45
N ASP A 184 6.21 11.68 8.28
CA ASP A 184 7.63 11.86 8.62
C ASP A 184 8.04 11.10 9.90
N GLY A 185 7.24 10.11 10.32
CA GLY A 185 7.42 9.35 11.56
C GLY A 185 6.43 9.73 12.66
N GLU A 186 5.59 10.74 12.43
CA GLU A 186 4.55 11.18 13.35
C GLU A 186 3.15 11.04 12.72
N ALA A 187 2.28 10.27 13.37
CA ALA A 187 0.88 10.12 12.99
C ALA A 187 0.03 11.23 13.63
N ARG A 188 0.07 12.44 13.05
CA ARG A 188 -0.51 13.66 13.65
C ARG A 188 -2.02 13.73 13.54
N LEU A 189 -2.66 12.87 12.74
CA LEU A 189 -4.12 12.71 12.74
C LEU A 189 -4.66 12.41 14.15
N TRP A 190 -3.88 11.71 14.97
CA TRP A 190 -4.30 11.32 16.32
C TRP A 190 -4.06 12.40 17.37
N THR A 191 -3.18 13.35 17.13
CA THR A 191 -2.71 14.30 18.14
C THR A 191 -3.06 15.75 17.84
N SER A 192 -3.50 16.06 16.62
CA SER A 192 -3.86 17.41 16.17
C SER A 192 -5.33 17.52 15.80
N ASP A 193 -6.05 18.42 16.46
CA ASP A 193 -7.43 18.76 16.12
C ASP A 193 -7.54 19.41 14.72
N GLU A 194 -6.49 20.09 14.26
CA GLU A 194 -6.46 20.67 12.93
C GLU A 194 -6.47 19.60 11.85
N TYR A 195 -5.58 18.61 11.94
CA TYR A 195 -5.54 17.51 10.96
C TYR A 195 -6.79 16.64 11.02
N ARG A 196 -7.34 16.41 12.21
CA ARG A 196 -8.65 15.74 12.36
C ARG A 196 -9.77 16.52 11.65
N ARG A 197 -9.83 17.85 11.79
CA ARG A 197 -10.82 18.68 11.07
C ARG A 197 -10.63 18.61 9.56
N GLN A 198 -9.39 18.69 9.07
CA GLN A 198 -9.09 18.56 7.64
C GLN A 198 -9.51 17.19 7.08
N TYR A 199 -9.28 16.12 7.85
CA TYR A 199 -9.72 14.76 7.48
C TYR A 199 -11.25 14.67 7.36
N LEU A 200 -11.99 15.17 8.36
CA LEU A 200 -13.46 15.19 8.32
C LEU A 200 -13.97 16.05 7.16
N GLN A 201 -13.37 17.21 6.91
CA GLN A 201 -13.73 18.09 5.80
C GLN A 201 -13.48 17.44 4.44
N ALA A 202 -12.39 16.68 4.27
CA ALA A 202 -12.11 15.95 3.04
C ALA A 202 -13.23 14.93 2.74
N TRP A 203 -13.66 14.17 3.75
CA TRP A 203 -14.78 13.24 3.60
C TRP A 203 -16.13 13.92 3.37
N GLU A 204 -16.38 15.08 3.98
CA GLU A 204 -17.56 15.90 3.69
C GLU A 204 -17.60 16.32 2.21
N ILE A 205 -16.46 16.78 1.66
CA ILE A 205 -16.35 17.19 0.24
C ILE A 205 -16.65 16.01 -0.68
N LEU A 206 -16.02 14.86 -0.44
CA LEU A 206 -16.21 13.65 -1.25
C LEU A 206 -17.65 13.15 -1.19
N ALA A 207 -18.20 12.98 0.02
CA ALA A 207 -19.56 12.49 0.20
C ALA A 207 -20.61 13.43 -0.38
N THR A 208 -20.42 14.75 -0.28
CA THR A 208 -21.32 15.74 -0.90
C THR A 208 -21.28 15.65 -2.42
N ARG A 209 -20.07 15.59 -3.01
CA ARG A 209 -19.87 15.55 -4.46
C ARG A 209 -20.43 14.28 -5.09
N TYR A 210 -20.27 13.15 -4.41
CA TYR A 210 -20.57 11.82 -4.93
C TYR A 210 -21.78 11.15 -4.29
N ARG A 211 -22.62 11.92 -3.59
CA ARG A 211 -23.82 11.44 -2.90
C ARG A 211 -24.71 10.52 -3.74
N ASP A 212 -24.78 10.75 -5.05
CA ASP A 212 -25.68 10.03 -5.95
C ASP A 212 -24.93 9.03 -6.86
N ASN A 213 -23.66 8.71 -6.55
CA ASN A 213 -22.83 7.79 -7.36
C ASN A 213 -22.91 6.33 -6.84
N PRO A 214 -23.63 5.43 -7.52
CA PRO A 214 -23.88 4.06 -7.02
C PRO A 214 -22.67 3.13 -7.07
N TRP A 215 -21.56 3.54 -7.67
CA TRP A 215 -20.37 2.70 -7.82
C TRP A 215 -19.42 2.80 -6.62
N LEU A 216 -19.64 3.71 -5.67
CA LEU A 216 -18.66 3.99 -4.62
C LEU A 216 -18.85 3.17 -3.34
N ILE A 217 -17.71 2.74 -2.79
CA ILE A 217 -17.53 2.23 -1.44
C ILE A 217 -16.43 3.10 -0.80
N TYR A 218 -16.67 3.66 0.38
CA TYR A 218 -15.70 4.53 1.05
C TYR A 218 -14.84 3.74 2.03
N GLU A 219 -13.58 3.50 1.72
CA GLU A 219 -12.58 3.01 2.67
C GLU A 219 -11.93 4.21 3.35
N VAL A 220 -12.44 4.53 4.55
CA VAL A 220 -12.31 5.89 5.07
C VAL A 220 -10.90 6.24 5.55
N LEU A 221 -10.10 5.24 5.90
CA LEU A 221 -8.78 5.44 6.48
C LEU A 221 -7.92 4.17 6.37
N ASN A 222 -6.86 4.20 5.56
CA ASN A 222 -5.97 3.06 5.40
C ASN A 222 -5.10 2.80 6.64
N GLU A 223 -5.05 1.55 7.13
CA GLU A 223 -4.02 1.06 8.07
C GLU A 223 -3.69 2.00 9.26
N PRO A 224 -4.68 2.38 10.07
CA PRO A 224 -4.46 3.28 11.19
C PRO A 224 -3.57 2.66 12.28
N VAL A 225 -2.66 3.48 12.83
CA VAL A 225 -1.90 3.18 14.06
C VAL A 225 -2.23 4.22 15.11
N PRO A 226 -3.41 4.11 15.76
CA PRO A 226 -3.90 5.12 16.68
C PRO A 226 -3.16 5.09 18.03
N THR A 227 -3.21 6.21 18.77
CA THR A 227 -2.69 6.24 20.15
C THR A 227 -3.50 5.37 21.11
N SER A 228 -4.75 5.08 20.78
CA SER A 228 -5.62 4.12 21.47
C SER A 228 -6.77 3.70 20.55
N THR A 229 -7.32 2.50 20.75
CA THR A 229 -8.45 2.00 19.95
C THR A 229 -9.71 2.84 20.14
N ASP A 230 -9.97 3.34 21.35
CA ASP A 230 -11.01 4.34 21.62
C ASP A 230 -10.93 5.59 20.74
N ARG A 231 -9.72 6.05 20.41
CA ARG A 231 -9.54 7.23 19.56
C ARG A 231 -9.90 6.93 18.11
N LEU A 232 -9.56 5.74 17.63
CA LEU A 232 -9.97 5.26 16.30
C LEU A 232 -11.49 5.16 16.20
N LEU A 233 -12.15 4.49 17.15
CA LEU A 233 -13.60 4.32 17.14
C LEU A 233 -14.35 5.66 17.21
N ARG A 234 -13.85 6.63 17.99
CA ARG A 234 -14.39 8.00 17.99
C ARG A 234 -14.26 8.67 16.63
N LEU A 235 -13.07 8.63 16.01
CA LEU A 235 -12.86 9.20 14.68
C LEU A 235 -13.78 8.55 13.63
N TYR A 236 -13.99 7.24 13.70
CA TYR A 236 -14.91 6.52 12.82
C TYR A 236 -16.36 6.95 13.02
N ARG A 237 -16.86 7.08 14.25
CA ARG A 237 -18.21 7.60 14.48
C ARG A 237 -18.40 9.01 13.91
N GLU A 238 -17.37 9.85 14.02
CA GLU A 238 -17.40 11.22 13.51
C GLU A 238 -17.41 11.27 11.98
N VAL A 239 -16.50 10.56 11.31
CA VAL A 239 -16.45 10.55 9.84
C VAL A 239 -17.70 9.91 9.25
N ILE A 240 -18.21 8.84 9.87
CA ILE A 240 -19.49 8.23 9.46
C ILE A 240 -20.61 9.26 9.60
N ALA A 241 -20.69 10.00 10.71
CA ALA A 241 -21.73 11.03 10.88
C ALA A 241 -21.63 12.13 9.81
N VAL A 242 -20.42 12.62 9.51
CA VAL A 242 -20.17 13.61 8.45
C VAL A 242 -20.61 13.09 7.09
N ILE A 243 -20.19 11.87 6.72
CA ILE A 243 -20.56 11.26 5.44
C ILE A 243 -22.09 11.09 5.35
N ARG A 244 -22.74 10.55 6.39
CA ARG A 244 -24.20 10.34 6.38
C ARG A 244 -24.98 11.65 6.33
N GLN A 245 -24.46 12.73 6.92
CA GLN A 245 -25.06 14.06 6.82
C GLN A 245 -24.93 14.61 5.38
N ALA A 246 -23.75 14.50 4.77
CA ALA A 246 -23.52 14.92 3.39
C ALA A 246 -24.34 14.09 2.38
N GLU A 247 -24.61 12.83 2.70
CA GLU A 247 -25.42 11.91 1.90
C GLU A 247 -26.94 12.11 2.05
N ALA A 248 -27.39 13.01 2.93
CA ALA A 248 -28.81 13.21 3.19
C ALA A 248 -29.57 13.51 1.88
N GLY A 249 -30.60 12.70 1.62
CA GLY A 249 -31.43 12.80 0.42
C GLY A 249 -30.91 12.08 -0.82
N GLY A 250 -29.78 11.37 -0.73
CA GLY A 250 -29.26 10.53 -1.83
C GLY A 250 -28.92 9.11 -1.38
N LEU A 251 -27.90 8.51 -1.98
CA LEU A 251 -27.51 7.14 -1.67
C LEU A 251 -26.78 7.07 -0.33
N THR A 252 -27.05 6.00 0.42
CA THR A 252 -26.24 5.65 1.60
C THR A 252 -25.15 4.69 1.15
N HIS A 253 -23.92 5.17 0.93
CA HIS A 253 -22.82 4.31 0.46
C HIS A 253 -22.35 3.35 1.54
N VAL A 254 -21.79 2.22 1.11
CA VAL A 254 -21.05 1.32 2.00
C VAL A 254 -19.80 2.06 2.48
N ILE A 255 -19.54 2.04 3.79
CA ILE A 255 -18.28 2.53 4.38
C ILE A 255 -17.50 1.32 4.90
N ALA A 256 -16.29 1.13 4.38
CA ALA A 256 -15.34 0.13 4.83
C ALA A 256 -14.40 0.74 5.89
N LEU A 257 -14.22 0.04 7.00
CA LEU A 257 -13.38 0.47 8.12
C LEU A 257 -12.19 -0.46 8.31
N ASP A 258 -10.99 0.08 8.23
CA ASP A 258 -9.75 -0.62 8.56
C ASP A 258 -9.59 -0.85 10.06
N GLY A 259 -8.93 -1.95 10.39
CA GLY A 259 -8.55 -2.29 11.76
C GLY A 259 -7.37 -1.46 12.25
N TYR A 260 -7.12 -1.46 13.56
CA TYR A 260 -5.88 -0.91 14.08
C TYR A 260 -4.71 -1.89 13.84
N THR A 261 -3.49 -1.41 14.07
CA THR A 261 -2.26 -2.17 13.80
C THR A 261 -2.20 -2.56 12.32
N TYR A 262 -2.20 -1.56 11.44
CA TYR A 262 -2.13 -1.75 9.98
C TYR A 262 -3.24 -2.66 9.43
N SER A 263 -4.48 -2.41 9.87
CA SER A 263 -5.67 -3.16 9.44
C SER A 263 -5.64 -4.67 9.71
N THR A 264 -4.92 -5.10 10.77
CA THR A 264 -4.84 -6.52 11.14
C THR A 264 -5.69 -6.88 12.36
N GLU A 265 -6.12 -5.89 13.16
CA GLU A 265 -6.82 -6.09 14.43
C GLU A 265 -8.16 -5.35 14.52
N PHE A 266 -9.19 -6.04 14.99
CA PHE A 266 -10.59 -5.58 14.99
C PHE A 266 -11.37 -5.93 16.27
N GLN A 267 -10.73 -6.57 17.26
CA GLN A 267 -11.42 -7.14 18.41
C GLN A 267 -12.14 -6.09 19.28
N ASP A 268 -11.68 -4.85 19.26
CA ASP A 268 -12.24 -3.74 20.03
C ASP A 268 -13.45 -3.06 19.35
N PHE A 269 -13.77 -3.40 18.10
CA PHE A 269 -14.91 -2.79 17.39
C PHE A 269 -16.24 -3.20 18.03
N ASP A 270 -17.15 -2.23 18.13
CA ASP A 270 -18.48 -2.40 18.70
C ASP A 270 -19.61 -2.18 17.68
N ARG A 271 -20.79 -2.70 18.00
CA ARG A 271 -21.99 -2.59 17.15
C ARG A 271 -22.49 -1.16 16.97
N GLU A 272 -22.16 -0.25 17.88
CA GLU A 272 -22.57 1.15 17.76
C GLU A 272 -21.81 1.82 16.61
N THR A 273 -20.51 1.55 16.50
CA THR A 273 -19.63 2.09 15.45
C THR A 273 -19.98 1.49 14.09
N VAL A 274 -20.27 0.18 14.02
CA VAL A 274 -20.44 -0.53 12.74
C VAL A 274 -21.90 -0.72 12.30
N ARG A 275 -22.81 0.15 12.75
CA ARG A 275 -24.24 0.05 12.40
C ARG A 275 -24.55 0.52 10.98
N GLY A 276 -25.51 -0.12 10.32
CA GLY A 276 -26.02 0.30 9.01
C GLY A 276 -25.13 -0.21 7.88
N ASN A 277 -24.83 0.66 6.90
CA ASN A 277 -24.11 0.29 5.68
C ASN A 277 -22.58 0.28 5.90
N ILE A 278 -22.09 -0.57 6.81
CA ILE A 278 -20.68 -0.64 7.23
C ILE A 278 -20.09 -2.03 6.95
N ALA A 279 -18.86 -2.07 6.43
CA ALA A 279 -18.03 -3.26 6.29
C ALA A 279 -16.70 -3.09 7.06
N LEU A 280 -16.02 -4.19 7.37
CA LEU A 280 -14.62 -4.14 7.86
C LEU A 280 -13.66 -4.45 6.72
N CYS A 281 -12.51 -3.77 6.70
CA CYS A 281 -11.52 -3.84 5.62
C CYS A 281 -10.18 -4.44 6.07
N PRO A 282 -10.08 -5.73 6.45
CA PRO A 282 -8.82 -6.35 6.87
C PRO A 282 -7.77 -6.36 5.76
N HIS A 283 -6.49 -6.28 6.13
CA HIS A 283 -5.35 -6.53 5.25
C HIS A 283 -4.61 -7.82 5.64
N PHE A 284 -4.04 -8.53 4.68
CA PHE A 284 -3.27 -9.75 4.93
C PHE A 284 -1.99 -9.74 4.11
N PHE A 285 -0.85 -9.81 4.76
CA PHE A 285 0.43 -9.92 4.09
C PHE A 285 1.23 -11.06 4.71
N GLN A 286 1.66 -12.03 3.89
CA GLN A 286 2.25 -13.28 4.39
C GLN A 286 3.52 -13.04 5.21
N TYR A 287 4.30 -12.01 4.87
CA TYR A 287 5.51 -11.63 5.60
C TYR A 287 5.23 -11.16 7.05
N SER A 288 4.01 -10.70 7.32
CA SER A 288 3.57 -10.24 8.65
C SER A 288 2.68 -11.28 9.35
N ILE A 289 1.93 -12.06 8.56
CA ILE A 289 0.90 -12.99 9.05
C ILE A 289 1.18 -14.37 8.44
N PRO A 290 1.79 -15.29 9.19
CA PRO A 290 2.31 -16.53 8.63
C PRO A 290 1.22 -17.59 8.34
N ASN A 291 -0.01 -17.40 8.81
CA ASN A 291 -1.09 -18.37 8.68
C ASN A 291 -2.42 -17.69 8.35
N ILE A 292 -2.86 -17.84 7.09
CA ILE A 292 -4.12 -17.27 6.59
C ILE A 292 -5.34 -17.86 7.29
N GLU A 293 -5.41 -19.17 7.54
CA GLU A 293 -6.58 -19.81 8.16
C GLU A 293 -6.83 -19.27 9.56
N ALA A 294 -5.78 -19.21 10.39
CA ALA A 294 -5.86 -18.66 11.73
C ALA A 294 -6.25 -17.17 11.72
N TYR A 295 -5.77 -16.41 10.73
CA TYR A 295 -6.15 -15.02 10.56
C TYR A 295 -7.62 -14.87 10.16
N LEU A 296 -8.07 -15.66 9.19
CA LEU A 296 -9.47 -15.67 8.75
C LEU A 296 -10.40 -16.07 9.89
N ASP A 297 -10.07 -17.07 10.70
CA ASP A 297 -10.88 -17.45 11.86
C ASP A 297 -11.04 -16.28 12.85
N ARG A 298 -9.96 -15.54 13.10
CA ARG A 298 -9.99 -14.35 13.97
C ARG A 298 -10.94 -13.28 13.43
N ILE A 299 -10.82 -12.90 12.16
CA ILE A 299 -11.65 -11.82 11.58
C ILE A 299 -13.10 -12.27 11.34
N LYS A 300 -13.33 -13.55 11.02
CA LYS A 300 -14.69 -14.14 10.89
C LYS A 300 -15.42 -14.12 12.23
N ASN A 301 -14.73 -14.42 13.34
CA ASN A 301 -15.32 -14.30 14.68
C ASN A 301 -15.79 -12.87 14.97
N VAL A 302 -15.04 -11.85 14.53
CA VAL A 302 -15.45 -10.45 14.65
C VAL A 302 -16.65 -10.14 13.76
N ARG A 303 -16.62 -10.53 12.47
CA ARG A 303 -17.75 -10.44 11.53
C ARG A 303 -19.02 -11.04 12.13
N ASP A 304 -18.94 -12.25 12.67
CA ASP A 304 -20.11 -12.98 13.15
C ASP A 304 -20.67 -12.39 14.45
N ARG A 305 -19.79 -11.83 15.31
CA ARG A 305 -20.17 -11.09 16.52
C ARG A 305 -20.90 -9.78 16.16
N LEU A 306 -20.32 -9.02 15.23
CA LEU A 306 -20.77 -7.68 14.87
C LEU A 306 -21.89 -7.67 13.81
N LYS A 307 -22.04 -8.77 13.05
CA LYS A 307 -22.97 -8.91 11.92
C LYS A 307 -22.72 -7.87 10.84
N VAL A 308 -21.48 -7.85 10.34
CA VAL A 308 -21.03 -6.96 9.25
C VAL A 308 -20.14 -7.72 8.26
N PRO A 309 -20.20 -7.43 6.96
CA PRO A 309 -19.35 -8.07 5.96
C PRO A 309 -17.87 -7.71 6.12
N LEU A 310 -17.03 -8.51 5.45
CA LEU A 310 -15.59 -8.27 5.31
C LEU A 310 -15.27 -8.00 3.84
N ILE A 311 -14.34 -7.08 3.60
CA ILE A 311 -13.67 -6.85 2.31
C ILE A 311 -12.17 -6.94 2.57
N MET A 312 -11.46 -7.90 1.99
CA MET A 312 -10.00 -7.95 2.09
C MET A 312 -9.41 -6.81 1.24
N GLY A 313 -9.02 -5.71 1.88
CA GLY A 313 -8.60 -4.48 1.18
C GLY A 313 -7.26 -4.63 0.46
N SER A 314 -6.35 -5.43 1.02
CA SER A 314 -5.01 -5.62 0.48
C SER A 314 -4.38 -6.94 0.91
N PHE A 315 -3.71 -7.58 -0.03
CA PHE A 315 -2.88 -8.78 0.12
C PHE A 315 -1.99 -8.98 -1.11
N ASP A 316 -0.89 -9.72 -0.99
CA ASP A 316 0.21 -9.76 -1.97
C ASP A 316 0.49 -11.16 -2.54
N ASP A 317 -0.51 -12.03 -2.58
CA ASP A 317 -0.39 -13.40 -3.12
C ASP A 317 -1.69 -13.86 -3.81
N THR A 318 -1.63 -14.92 -4.61
CA THR A 318 -2.83 -15.48 -5.28
C THR A 318 -3.45 -16.62 -4.49
N GLU A 319 -2.65 -17.26 -3.64
CA GLU A 319 -2.93 -18.44 -2.83
C GLU A 319 -3.98 -18.15 -1.75
N THR A 320 -4.14 -16.89 -1.37
CA THR A 320 -5.11 -16.40 -0.41
C THR A 320 -6.52 -16.30 -1.01
N ILE A 321 -6.66 -16.10 -2.33
CA ILE A 321 -7.96 -15.89 -3.00
C ILE A 321 -8.97 -17.02 -2.69
N PRO A 322 -8.64 -18.32 -2.85
CA PRO A 322 -9.59 -19.39 -2.59
C PRO A 322 -10.12 -19.39 -1.15
N TYR A 323 -9.29 -19.05 -0.17
CA TYR A 323 -9.70 -18.98 1.23
C TYR A 323 -10.70 -17.83 1.46
N LEU A 324 -10.49 -16.68 0.81
CA LEU A 324 -11.40 -15.54 0.87
C LEU A 324 -12.74 -15.86 0.21
N GLU A 325 -12.71 -16.43 -1.00
CA GLU A 325 -13.94 -16.74 -1.74
C GLU A 325 -14.77 -17.82 -1.05
N GLN A 326 -14.13 -18.87 -0.51
CA GLN A 326 -14.82 -19.88 0.29
C GLN A 326 -15.45 -19.29 1.56
N ALA A 327 -14.85 -18.23 2.12
CA ALA A 327 -15.38 -17.51 3.26
C ALA A 327 -16.42 -16.43 2.91
N GLY A 328 -16.74 -16.22 1.62
CA GLY A 328 -17.64 -15.18 1.14
C GLY A 328 -17.08 -13.76 1.28
N ILE A 329 -15.75 -13.61 1.24
CA ILE A 329 -15.05 -12.33 1.45
C ILE A 329 -14.59 -11.79 0.10
N GLY A 330 -15.08 -10.60 -0.26
CA GLY A 330 -14.59 -9.87 -1.44
C GLY A 330 -13.19 -9.33 -1.21
N TRP A 331 -12.46 -8.99 -2.26
CA TRP A 331 -11.02 -8.74 -2.16
C TRP A 331 -10.48 -7.77 -3.20
N CYS A 332 -9.44 -7.03 -2.82
CA CYS A 332 -8.60 -6.23 -3.69
C CYS A 332 -7.13 -6.65 -3.51
N VAL A 333 -6.49 -7.18 -4.55
CA VAL A 333 -5.10 -7.65 -4.46
C VAL A 333 -4.11 -6.51 -4.72
N TRP A 334 -3.02 -6.47 -3.96
CA TRP A 334 -1.88 -5.60 -4.19
C TRP A 334 -0.92 -6.30 -5.17
N ASN A 335 -0.72 -5.83 -6.39
CA ASN A 335 -1.18 -4.57 -7.00
C ASN A 335 -1.55 -4.77 -8.49
N TYR A 336 -2.16 -3.77 -9.15
CA TYR A 336 -2.43 -3.83 -10.60
C TYR A 336 -1.14 -3.87 -11.44
N LYS A 337 -0.19 -3.00 -11.13
CA LYS A 337 1.12 -2.89 -11.77
C LYS A 337 2.22 -2.99 -10.73
N SER A 338 3.25 -3.78 -10.99
CA SER A 338 4.45 -3.85 -10.14
C SER A 338 5.67 -4.34 -10.92
N VAL A 339 6.83 -4.20 -10.29
CA VAL A 339 8.13 -4.68 -10.76
C VAL A 339 8.38 -6.14 -10.43
N ASN A 340 7.61 -6.70 -9.48
CA ASN A 340 7.67 -8.11 -9.08
C ASN A 340 6.77 -8.97 -9.96
N GLU A 341 7.01 -10.29 -9.99
CA GLU A 341 6.33 -11.21 -10.92
C GLU A 341 4.98 -11.74 -10.42
N LEU A 342 4.72 -11.79 -9.10
CA LEU A 342 3.50 -12.42 -8.56
C LEU A 342 3.09 -11.79 -7.23
N PRO A 343 1.80 -11.43 -7.07
CA PRO A 343 0.98 -10.62 -7.97
C PRO A 343 1.67 -9.26 -8.17
N PRO A 344 1.73 -8.81 -9.43
CA PRO A 344 0.65 -7.97 -9.93
C PRO A 344 -0.02 -8.54 -11.19
N PHE A 345 -1.15 -7.98 -11.61
CA PHE A 345 -1.78 -8.30 -12.91
C PHE A 345 -0.88 -7.98 -14.11
N TYR A 346 -0.09 -6.92 -13.98
CA TYR A 346 0.86 -6.46 -14.97
C TYR A 346 2.24 -6.30 -14.34
N SER A 347 3.23 -7.04 -14.83
CA SER A 347 4.62 -6.96 -14.38
C SER A 347 5.47 -6.13 -15.34
N MET A 348 6.41 -5.36 -14.79
CA MET A 348 7.48 -4.73 -15.57
C MET A 348 8.57 -5.77 -15.90
N PRO A 349 8.67 -6.25 -17.16
CA PRO A 349 9.70 -7.20 -17.51
C PRO A 349 11.10 -6.59 -17.36
N GLU A 350 12.14 -7.42 -17.27
CA GLU A 350 13.53 -6.96 -17.09
C GLU A 350 14.00 -6.00 -18.20
N ASP A 351 13.47 -6.18 -19.42
CA ASP A 351 13.76 -5.33 -20.58
C ASP A 351 12.92 -4.05 -20.66
N HIS A 352 12.01 -3.83 -19.70
CA HIS A 352 11.16 -2.64 -19.64
C HIS A 352 12.02 -1.36 -19.58
N PRO A 353 11.73 -0.31 -20.38
CA PRO A 353 12.55 0.90 -20.44
C PRO A 353 12.76 1.56 -19.06
N TRP A 354 11.69 1.71 -18.26
CA TRP A 354 11.74 2.16 -16.86
C TRP A 354 12.77 1.38 -16.03
N ARG A 355 12.54 0.07 -15.88
CA ARG A 355 13.36 -0.85 -15.09
C ARG A 355 14.81 -0.86 -15.55
N ARG A 356 15.04 -0.96 -16.86
CA ARG A 356 16.38 -0.94 -17.44
C ARG A 356 17.12 0.36 -17.15
N TYR A 357 16.45 1.50 -17.23
CA TYR A 357 17.07 2.79 -16.96
C TYR A 357 17.51 2.90 -15.50
N TRP A 358 16.61 2.64 -14.56
CA TRP A 358 16.92 2.75 -13.13
C TRP A 358 17.89 1.66 -12.65
N TRP A 359 17.80 0.46 -13.21
CA TRP A 359 18.81 -0.57 -12.97
C TRP A 359 20.22 -0.09 -13.34
N ASN A 360 20.38 0.42 -14.56
CA ASN A 360 21.69 0.81 -15.08
C ASN A 360 22.27 2.05 -14.40
N ASN A 361 21.42 3.02 -14.07
CA ASN A 361 21.87 4.31 -13.55
C ASN A 361 21.84 4.39 -12.02
N VAL A 362 21.12 3.50 -11.34
CA VAL A 362 20.95 3.55 -9.89
C VAL A 362 21.29 2.20 -9.27
N THR A 363 20.49 1.16 -9.47
CA THR A 363 20.61 -0.09 -8.70
C THR A 363 21.98 -0.75 -8.88
N ALA A 364 22.50 -0.80 -10.11
CA ALA A 364 23.82 -1.33 -10.39
C ALA A 364 24.96 -0.43 -9.87
N GLN A 365 24.72 0.87 -9.76
CA GLN A 365 25.68 1.86 -9.24
C GLN A 365 25.76 1.81 -7.71
N VAL A 366 24.63 1.70 -7.00
CA VAL A 366 24.56 1.55 -5.54
C VAL A 366 25.45 0.39 -5.08
N ARG A 367 25.35 -0.77 -5.74
CA ARG A 367 26.17 -1.97 -5.44
C ARG A 367 27.68 -1.73 -5.62
N ARG A 368 28.07 -0.72 -6.38
CA ARG A 368 29.46 -0.38 -6.67
C ARG A 368 29.92 0.89 -5.95
N SER A 369 29.03 1.56 -5.22
CA SER A 369 29.27 2.86 -4.60
C SER A 369 30.40 2.80 -3.56
N PRO A 370 31.52 3.50 -3.78
CA PRO A 370 32.58 3.61 -2.77
C PRO A 370 32.11 4.33 -1.51
N ASP A 371 31.22 5.33 -1.66
CA ASP A 371 30.65 6.10 -0.53
C ASP A 371 29.78 5.20 0.36
N LEU A 372 28.95 4.34 -0.22
CA LEU A 372 28.19 3.34 0.54
C LEU A 372 29.14 2.43 1.33
N LEU A 373 30.16 1.90 0.66
CA LEU A 373 31.15 1.01 1.28
C LEU A 373 31.86 1.71 2.44
N GLU A 374 32.25 2.97 2.26
CA GLU A 374 32.92 3.77 3.29
C GLU A 374 32.00 4.08 4.47
N ARG A 375 30.75 4.49 4.23
CA ARG A 375 29.78 4.78 5.29
C ARG A 375 29.46 3.54 6.13
N VAL A 376 29.23 2.40 5.47
CA VAL A 376 28.98 1.12 6.17
C VAL A 376 30.23 0.65 6.91
N THR A 377 31.42 0.84 6.33
CA THR A 377 32.70 0.55 7.02
C THR A 377 32.83 1.36 8.31
N ARG A 378 32.62 2.68 8.25
CA ARG A 378 32.67 3.56 9.42
C ARG A 378 31.62 3.19 10.46
N LEU A 379 30.41 2.82 10.02
CA LEU A 379 29.34 2.34 10.90
C LEU A 379 29.74 1.08 11.67
N ILE A 380 30.33 0.09 11.00
CA ILE A 380 30.83 -1.15 11.63
C ILE A 380 31.97 -0.82 12.60
N GLN A 381 32.96 -0.03 12.17
CA GLN A 381 34.12 0.35 12.99
C GLN A 381 33.71 1.06 14.28
N ASN A 382 32.73 1.96 14.19
CA ASN A 382 32.23 2.74 15.33
C ASN A 382 31.16 2.02 16.16
N SER A 383 30.81 0.78 15.82
CA SER A 383 29.85 -0.02 16.59
C SER A 383 30.43 -0.54 17.91
N GLY A 384 29.54 -0.96 18.82
CA GLY A 384 29.87 -1.66 20.06
C GLY A 384 30.16 -3.16 19.88
N LEU A 385 30.37 -3.64 18.64
CA LEU A 385 30.71 -5.04 18.36
C LEU A 385 32.15 -5.36 18.81
N SER A 386 32.40 -6.64 19.13
CA SER A 386 33.76 -7.13 19.38
C SER A 386 34.66 -6.99 18.15
N THR A 387 35.98 -6.98 18.34
CA THR A 387 36.95 -6.88 17.24
C THR A 387 36.74 -8.01 16.22
N ASP A 388 36.57 -9.25 16.67
CA ASP A 388 36.36 -10.41 15.81
C ASP A 388 35.11 -10.28 14.94
N LEU A 389 34.00 -9.79 15.52
CA LEU A 389 32.76 -9.53 14.79
C LEU A 389 32.91 -8.41 13.76
N LYS A 390 33.63 -7.34 14.13
CA LYS A 390 33.93 -6.25 13.19
C LYS A 390 34.73 -6.78 12.01
N ASP A 391 35.75 -7.59 12.26
CA ASP A 391 36.59 -8.16 11.21
C ASP A 391 35.80 -9.11 10.30
N GLU A 392 34.93 -9.95 10.85
CA GLU A 392 34.08 -10.85 10.07
C GLU A 392 33.07 -10.07 9.19
N LEU A 393 32.43 -9.04 9.74
CA LEU A 393 31.53 -8.17 8.98
C LEU A 393 32.28 -7.39 7.89
N MET A 394 33.47 -6.86 8.21
CA MET A 394 34.31 -6.15 7.25
C MET A 394 34.79 -7.07 6.13
N GLN A 395 35.12 -8.34 6.42
CA GLN A 395 35.48 -9.33 5.41
C GLN A 395 34.29 -9.64 4.49
N SER A 396 33.10 -9.85 5.05
CA SER A 396 31.86 -10.09 4.29
C SER A 396 31.50 -8.90 3.40
N LEU A 397 31.64 -7.67 3.92
CA LEU A 397 31.39 -6.45 3.18
C LEU A 397 32.38 -6.26 2.03
N ARG A 398 33.66 -6.58 2.22
CA ARG A 398 34.69 -6.50 1.16
C ARG A 398 34.50 -7.54 0.08
N SER A 399 34.10 -8.76 0.43
CA SER A 399 33.95 -9.87 -0.52
C SER A 399 32.68 -9.74 -1.37
N SER A 400 31.56 -9.38 -0.74
CA SER A 400 30.24 -9.36 -1.40
C SER A 400 29.75 -7.97 -1.78
N ARG A 401 30.42 -6.90 -1.30
CA ARG A 401 30.00 -5.49 -1.43
C ARG A 401 28.60 -5.21 -0.91
N ARG A 402 28.07 -6.09 -0.06
CA ARG A 402 26.78 -5.94 0.62
C ARG A 402 26.85 -6.59 1.99
N MET A 403 25.94 -6.22 2.89
CA MET A 403 25.67 -7.07 4.04
C MET A 403 24.54 -8.04 3.70
N ASP A 404 24.75 -9.30 4.04
CA ASP A 404 23.76 -10.37 3.88
C ASP A 404 22.99 -10.52 5.20
N LYS A 405 21.67 -10.39 5.13
CA LYS A 405 20.77 -10.57 6.28
C LYS A 405 20.91 -11.96 6.90
N THR A 406 21.08 -13.00 6.09
CA THR A 406 21.23 -14.39 6.56
C THR A 406 22.55 -14.57 7.31
N ALA A 407 23.63 -13.95 6.82
CA ALA A 407 24.91 -13.96 7.50
C ALA A 407 24.82 -13.23 8.85
N LEU A 408 24.14 -12.09 8.92
CA LEU A 408 23.90 -11.34 10.16
C LEU A 408 23.06 -12.12 11.17
N LEU A 409 22.06 -12.88 10.71
CA LEU A 409 21.27 -13.76 11.58
C LEU A 409 22.15 -14.87 12.16
N GLY A 410 22.97 -15.53 11.33
CA GLY A 410 23.93 -16.53 11.82
C GLY A 410 24.98 -15.95 12.79
N LEU A 411 25.37 -14.68 12.63
CA LEU A 411 26.22 -13.98 13.61
C LEU A 411 25.47 -13.71 14.91
N ALA A 412 24.21 -13.28 14.84
CA ALA A 412 23.40 -13.03 16.03
C ALA A 412 23.09 -14.30 16.84
N GLU A 413 23.04 -15.46 16.18
CA GLU A 413 22.93 -16.78 16.85
C GLU A 413 24.24 -17.20 17.50
N ARG A 414 25.39 -16.99 16.85
CA ARG A 414 26.71 -17.31 17.41
C ARG A 414 27.16 -16.37 18.52
N TYR A 415 26.73 -15.11 18.48
CA TYR A 415 27.11 -14.05 19.41
C TYR A 415 25.85 -13.37 20.01
N PRO A 416 25.09 -14.07 20.87
CA PRO A 416 23.82 -13.56 21.41
C PRO A 416 23.96 -12.23 22.15
N GLU A 417 25.09 -11.99 22.81
CA GLU A 417 25.43 -10.75 23.51
C GLU A 417 25.50 -9.54 22.58
N HIS A 418 25.81 -9.75 21.30
CA HIS A 418 25.90 -8.71 20.28
C HIS A 418 24.63 -8.56 19.44
N LYS A 419 23.61 -9.41 19.63
CA LYS A 419 22.37 -9.43 18.82
C LYS A 419 21.72 -8.05 18.66
N ARG A 420 21.64 -7.26 19.73
CA ARG A 420 21.01 -5.94 19.70
C ARG A 420 21.83 -4.94 18.89
N GLU A 421 23.15 -4.97 19.02
CA GLU A 421 24.05 -4.08 18.28
C GLU A 421 24.16 -4.48 16.80
N LEU A 422 24.16 -5.78 16.49
CA LEU A 422 24.06 -6.29 15.12
C LEU A 422 22.76 -5.83 14.44
N GLY A 423 21.64 -5.86 15.16
CA GLY A 423 20.36 -5.32 14.68
C GLY A 423 20.43 -3.81 14.38
N ARG A 424 21.12 -3.03 15.22
CA ARG A 424 21.35 -1.59 14.99
C ARG A 424 22.22 -1.35 13.76
N VAL A 425 23.34 -2.06 13.64
CA VAL A 425 24.25 -1.96 12.48
C VAL A 425 23.55 -2.33 11.18
N TRP A 426 22.72 -3.37 11.20
CA TRP A 426 21.88 -3.75 10.06
C TRP A 426 20.92 -2.62 9.66
N SER A 427 20.15 -2.09 10.62
CA SER A 427 19.17 -1.03 10.38
C SER A 427 19.82 0.23 9.77
N GLU A 428 20.92 0.70 10.36
CA GLU A 428 21.65 1.86 9.85
C GLU A 428 22.30 1.61 8.48
N THR A 429 22.66 0.36 8.17
CA THR A 429 23.16 0.00 6.84
C THR A 429 22.08 0.05 5.79
N ILE A 430 20.89 -0.48 6.08
CA ILE A 430 19.73 -0.38 5.18
C ILE A 430 19.38 1.10 4.94
N LYS A 431 19.38 1.92 5.99
CA LYS A 431 19.18 3.36 5.85
C LYS A 431 20.23 4.01 4.96
N THR A 432 21.50 3.65 5.13
CA THR A 432 22.60 4.17 4.30
C THR A 432 22.45 3.74 2.83
N LEU A 433 22.01 2.51 2.59
CA LEU A 433 21.71 1.98 1.25
C LEU A 433 20.60 2.80 0.58
N GLU A 434 19.48 3.02 1.26
CA GLU A 434 18.35 3.79 0.71
C GLU A 434 18.72 5.24 0.44
N LEU A 435 19.48 5.88 1.33
CA LEU A 435 20.01 7.23 1.09
C LEU A 435 20.93 7.28 -0.13
N THR A 436 21.84 6.31 -0.28
CA THR A 436 22.73 6.23 -1.45
C THR A 436 21.92 6.03 -2.74
N LYS A 437 20.87 5.20 -2.68
CA LYS A 437 19.95 4.97 -3.79
C LYS A 437 19.23 6.26 -4.16
N GLN A 438 18.78 7.04 -3.17
CA GLN A 438 18.13 8.33 -3.39
C GLN A 438 19.07 9.39 -3.99
N ASP A 439 20.32 9.44 -3.55
CA ASP A 439 21.33 10.36 -4.13
C ASP A 439 21.56 10.04 -5.61
N LEU A 440 21.75 8.75 -5.94
CA LEU A 440 21.94 8.30 -7.32
C LEU A 440 20.69 8.50 -8.18
N LEU A 441 19.50 8.33 -7.61
CA LEU A 441 18.24 8.64 -8.28
C LEU A 441 18.15 10.11 -8.67
N THR A 442 18.48 10.98 -7.72
CA THR A 442 18.44 12.43 -7.91
C THR A 442 19.41 12.85 -9.02
N GLU A 443 20.64 12.33 -9.00
CA GLU A 443 21.62 12.59 -10.06
C GLU A 443 21.22 12.00 -11.42
N ALA A 444 20.65 10.80 -11.46
CA ALA A 444 20.17 10.20 -12.70
C ALA A 444 19.03 11.04 -13.31
N LEU A 445 18.08 11.50 -12.49
CA LEU A 445 16.97 12.33 -12.93
C LEU A 445 17.43 13.70 -13.45
N LYS A 446 18.40 14.35 -12.78
CA LYS A 446 19.00 15.62 -13.23
C LYS A 446 19.68 15.54 -14.59
N ASN A 447 20.23 14.37 -14.93
CA ASN A 447 20.98 14.16 -16.17
C ASN A 447 20.09 13.70 -17.34
N LEU A 448 18.78 13.54 -17.14
CA LEU A 448 17.85 13.26 -18.23
C LEU A 448 17.58 14.52 -19.05
N SER A 449 17.72 14.40 -20.37
CA SER A 449 17.08 15.36 -21.28
C SER A 449 15.56 15.22 -21.22
N ASP A 450 14.86 16.28 -21.64
CA ASP A 450 13.41 16.31 -21.70
C ASP A 450 12.84 15.14 -22.53
N GLU A 451 13.43 14.83 -23.69
CA GLU A 451 12.93 13.72 -24.51
C GLU A 451 13.23 12.34 -23.91
N GLN A 452 14.28 12.20 -23.08
CA GLN A 452 14.54 10.96 -22.36
C GLN A 452 13.54 10.78 -21.22
N LEU A 453 13.27 11.84 -20.45
CA LEU A 453 12.29 11.83 -19.38
C LEU A 453 10.89 11.49 -19.91
N ASP A 454 10.45 12.13 -20.99
CA ASP A 454 9.13 11.85 -21.59
C ASP A 454 8.99 10.41 -22.08
N ARG A 455 10.04 9.86 -22.71
CA ARG A 455 10.04 8.45 -23.14
C ARG A 455 9.98 7.50 -21.96
N LEU A 456 10.69 7.83 -20.89
CA LEU A 456 10.72 7.04 -19.66
C LEU A 456 9.33 7.03 -18.99
N LEU A 457 8.71 8.19 -18.83
CA LEU A 457 7.37 8.33 -18.24
C LEU A 457 6.30 7.64 -19.09
N LYS A 458 6.33 7.82 -20.43
CA LYS A 458 5.44 7.09 -21.36
C LYS A 458 5.59 5.58 -21.27
N SER A 459 6.75 5.07 -20.85
CA SER A 459 6.93 3.64 -20.65
C SER A 459 6.11 3.08 -19.48
N LEU A 460 5.57 3.90 -18.58
CA LEU A 460 4.67 3.45 -17.51
C LEU A 460 3.26 3.06 -17.98
N GLN A 461 2.94 3.32 -19.24
CA GLN A 461 1.68 2.90 -19.86
C GLN A 461 1.62 1.38 -20.00
N THR A 462 0.43 0.81 -19.83
CA THR A 462 0.19 -0.65 -19.72
C THR A 462 0.71 -1.46 -20.91
N ARG A 463 0.77 -0.84 -22.09
CA ARG A 463 1.30 -1.47 -23.31
C ARG A 463 2.77 -1.92 -23.21
N TYR A 464 3.53 -1.42 -22.24
CA TYR A 464 4.92 -1.82 -21.99
C TYR A 464 5.05 -2.90 -20.91
N PHE A 465 3.97 -3.19 -20.18
CA PHE A 465 3.94 -4.24 -19.18
C PHE A 465 3.56 -5.57 -19.81
N ARG A 466 3.86 -6.67 -19.11
CA ARG A 466 3.39 -8.01 -19.48
C ARG A 466 2.29 -8.42 -18.53
N ILE A 467 1.27 -9.08 -19.06
CA ILE A 467 0.28 -9.77 -18.21
C ILE A 467 1.04 -10.85 -17.45
N SER A 468 0.88 -10.88 -16.12
CA SER A 468 1.55 -11.89 -15.30
C SER A 468 0.96 -13.29 -15.57
N PRO A 469 1.78 -14.36 -15.57
CA PRO A 469 1.36 -15.73 -15.90
C PRO A 469 0.34 -16.32 -14.93
#